data_AF-A0A1I3X9Y6-F1
#
_entry.id   AF-A0A1I3X9Y6-F1
#
_cell.length_a   1.000
_cell.length_b   1.000
_cell.length_c   1.000
_cell.angle_alpha   90.00
_cell.angle_beta   90.00
_cell.angle_gamma   90.00
#
_symmetry.space_group_name_H-M   'P 1'
#
loop_
_entity.id
_entity.type
_entity.pdbx_description
1 polymer ?
#
loop_
_entity_poly.entity_id
_entity_poly.type
_entity_poly.pdbx_seq_one_letter_code
_entity_poly.pdbx_strand_id
1 'polypeptide(L)' 'MAEVAEKVVVLSEREVQCLRWVEEGKSSWAIGVILKVSENTVNFHIKNAMRKLETSSRTQAVVKARRLGFI' A
#
# COMPACT_ATOMS: atom_id res chain seq x y z
N MET A 1 13.95 -3.13 28.60
CA MET A 1 14.20 -3.53 27.21
C MET A 1 12.84 -3.94 26.65
N ALA A 2 12.23 -3.12 25.81
CA ALA A 2 10.89 -3.39 25.28
C ALA A 2 11.03 -4.38 24.12
N GLU A 3 10.46 -5.56 24.30
CA GLU A 3 10.31 -6.59 23.29
C GLU A 3 9.49 -6.01 22.13
N VAL A 4 10.14 -5.78 20.99
CA VAL A 4 9.44 -5.37 19.77
C VAL A 4 8.76 -6.63 19.27
N ALA A 5 7.51 -6.84 19.70
CA ALA A 5 6.63 -7.82 19.08
C ALA A 5 6.52 -7.46 17.60
N GLU A 6 7.21 -8.22 16.76
CA GLU A 6 7.19 -8.02 15.32
C GLU A 6 5.79 -8.35 14.81
N LYS A 7 4.95 -7.32 14.70
CA LYS A 7 3.63 -7.44 14.11
C LYS A 7 3.82 -7.84 12.65
N VAL A 8 3.56 -9.11 12.35
CA VAL A 8 3.60 -9.63 10.98
C VAL A 8 2.55 -8.90 10.16
N VAL A 9 2.99 -7.89 9.41
CA VAL A 9 2.12 -7.17 8.47
C VAL A 9 1.90 -8.08 7.27
N VAL A 10 0.65 -8.31 6.89
CA VAL A 10 0.32 -9.07 5.68
C VAL A 10 -0.53 -8.20 4.76
N LEU A 11 0.08 -7.79 3.65
CA LEU A 11 -0.62 -7.10 2.57
C LEU A 11 -1.20 -8.13 1.60
N SER A 12 -2.40 -7.86 1.10
CA SER A 12 -2.97 -8.60 -0.01
C SER A 12 -2.24 -8.26 -1.31
N GLU A 13 -2.31 -9.14 -2.28
CA GLU A 13 -1.71 -8.91 -3.60
C GLU A 13 -2.20 -7.59 -4.24
N ARG A 14 -3.49 -7.28 -4.10
CA ARG A 14 -4.07 -6.02 -4.61
C ARG A 14 -3.53 -4.78 -3.90
N GLU A 15 -3.30 -4.86 -2.60
CA GLU A 15 -2.68 -3.77 -1.83
C GLU A 15 -1.24 -3.53 -2.29
N VAL A 16 -0.46 -4.60 -2.47
CA VAL A 16 0.92 -4.53 -2.98
C VAL A 16 0.95 -3.95 -4.40
N GLN A 17 0.11 -4.45 -5.31
CA GLN A 17 -0.01 -3.93 -6.67
C GLN A 17 -0.33 -2.44 -6.69
N CYS A 18 -1.28 -1.99 -5.86
CA CYS A 18 -1.61 -0.57 -5.77
C CYS A 18 -0.41 0.25 -5.27
N LEU A 19 0.31 -0.22 -4.23
CA LEU A 19 1.47 0.49 -3.70
C LEU A 19 2.64 0.58 -4.71
N ARG A 20 2.88 -0.47 -5.52
CA ARG A 20 3.89 -0.43 -6.59
C ARG A 20 3.62 0.70 -7.59
N TRP A 21 2.37 0.82 -8.05
CA TRP A 21 2.05 1.90 -8.97
C TRP A 21 2.07 3.29 -8.32
N VAL A 22 1.87 3.38 -7.00
CA VAL A 22 2.07 4.62 -6.27
C VAL A 22 3.55 4.99 -6.18
N GLU A 23 4.44 4.02 -6.01
CA GLU A 23 5.90 4.22 -6.07
C GLU A 23 6.32 4.79 -7.43
N GLU A 24 5.73 4.28 -8.52
CA GLU A 24 5.88 4.77 -9.89
C GLU A 24 5.18 6.12 -10.16
N GLY A 25 4.61 6.77 -9.14
CA GLY A 25 3.99 8.10 -9.25
C GLY A 25 2.63 8.12 -9.95
N LYS A 26 1.94 6.98 -10.12
CA LYS A 26 0.63 6.93 -10.77
C LYS A 26 -0.49 7.46 -9.86
N SER A 27 -1.44 8.18 -10.44
CA SER A 27 -2.66 8.60 -9.76
C SER A 27 -3.60 7.42 -9.52
N SER A 28 -4.48 7.51 -8.52
CA SER A 28 -5.46 6.43 -8.23
C SER A 28 -6.34 6.09 -9.44
N TRP A 29 -6.70 7.10 -10.25
CA TRP A 29 -7.39 6.90 -11.52
C TRP A 29 -6.57 6.06 -12.50
N ALA A 30 -5.30 6.43 -12.75
CA ALA A 30 -4.44 5.70 -13.68
C ALA A 30 -4.18 4.26 -13.23
N ILE A 31 -4.02 4.05 -11.92
CA ILE A 31 -3.92 2.70 -11.33
C ILE A 31 -5.19 1.90 -11.59
N GLY A 32 -6.36 2.52 -11.48
CA GLY A 32 -7.65 1.88 -11.77
C GLY A 32 -7.72 1.40 -13.21
N VAL A 33 -7.29 2.24 -14.16
CA VAL A 33 -7.19 1.87 -15.58
C VAL A 33 -6.23 0.69 -15.79
N ILE A 34 -5.04 0.72 -15.18
CA ILE A 34 -4.03 -0.36 -15.30
C ILE A 34 -4.53 -1.68 -14.72
N LEU A 35 -5.15 -1.64 -13.54
CA LEU A 35 -5.61 -2.83 -12.82
C LEU A 35 -7.03 -3.26 -13.20
N LYS A 36 -7.69 -2.55 -14.13
CA LYS A 36 -9.08 -2.76 -14.57
C LYS A 36 -10.09 -2.73 -13.42
N VAL A 37 -9.96 -1.75 -12.51
CA VAL A 37 -10.87 -1.51 -11.39
C VAL A 37 -11.21 -0.03 -11.28
N SER A 38 -12.23 0.33 -10.48
CA SER A 38 -12.55 1.74 -10.26
C SER A 38 -11.49 2.45 -9.42
N GLU A 39 -11.36 3.77 -9.58
CA GLU A 39 -10.52 4.60 -8.73
C GLU A 39 -10.88 4.45 -7.23
N ASN A 40 -12.17 4.30 -6.92
CA ASN A 40 -12.64 4.06 -5.56
C ASN A 40 -12.12 2.74 -5.00
N THR A 41 -12.07 1.69 -5.82
CA THR A 41 -11.48 0.39 -5.45
C THR A 41 -9.99 0.51 -5.17
N VAL A 42 -9.25 1.27 -5.98
CA VAL A 42 -7.83 1.57 -5.72
C VAL A 42 -7.65 2.30 -4.39
N ASN A 43 -8.43 3.36 -4.17
CA ASN A 43 -8.38 4.14 -2.93
C ASN A 43 -8.74 3.28 -1.70
N PHE A 44 -9.66 2.32 -1.84
CA PHE A 44 -9.98 1.35 -0.81
C PHE A 44 -8.77 0.46 -0.46
N HIS A 45 -8.12 -0.14 -1.47
CA HIS A 45 -6.92 -0.97 -1.23
C HIS A 45 -5.78 -0.16 -0.61
N ILE A 46 -5.52 1.07 -1.09
CA ILE A 46 -4.47 1.92 -0.52
C ILE A 46 -4.77 2.28 0.93
N LYS A 47 -6.03 2.63 1.27
CA LYS A 47 -6.43 2.89 2.66
C LYS A 47 -6.24 1.67 3.56
N ASN A 48 -6.55 0.48 3.08
CA ASN A 48 -6.33 -0.75 3.84
C ASN A 48 -4.83 -1.03 4.02
N ALA A 49 -4.03 -0.85 2.98
CA ALA A 49 -2.57 -0.97 3.06
C ALA A 49 -1.99 0.03 4.06
N MET A 50 -2.42 1.30 4.00
CA MET A 50 -2.02 2.34 4.95
C MET A 50 -2.37 1.97 6.40
N ARG A 51 -3.56 1.42 6.63
CA ARG A 51 -4.00 0.96 7.96
C ARG A 51 -3.14 -0.20 8.47
N LYS A 52 -2.89 -1.21 7.63
CA LYS A 52 -2.06 -2.37 7.97
C LYS A 52 -0.60 -2.00 8.23
N LEU A 53 -0.10 -1.02 7.48
CA LEU A 53 1.24 -0.47 7.63
C LEU A 53 1.30 0.63 8.70
N GLU A 54 0.19 1.02 9.33
CA GLU A 54 0.15 2.07 10.36
C GLU A 54 0.78 3.39 9.88
N THR A 55 0.35 3.86 8.72
CA THR A 55 0.84 5.09 8.06
C THR A 55 -0.28 6.08 7.81
N SER A 56 0.04 7.38 7.81
CA SER A 56 -0.93 8.45 7.60
C SER A 56 -0.98 9.00 6.18
N SER A 57 -0.03 8.62 5.32
CA SER A 57 -0.04 8.97 3.90
C SER A 57 0.36 7.80 3.00
N ARG A 58 -0.11 7.81 1.75
CA ARG A 58 0.24 6.79 0.75
C ARG A 58 1.76 6.75 0.47
N THR A 59 2.44 7.89 0.55
CA THR A 59 3.90 7.96 0.39
C THR A 59 4.62 7.27 1.54
N GLN A 60 4.19 7.51 2.79
CA GLN A 60 4.71 6.76 3.94
C GLN A 60 4.42 5.26 3.82
N ALA A 61 3.25 4.88 3.31
CA ALA A 61 2.91 3.48 3.06
C ALA A 61 3.87 2.83 2.06
N VAL A 62 4.21 3.51 0.95
CA VAL A 62 5.22 3.04 -0.02
C VAL A 62 6.58 2.86 0.66
N VAL A 63 7.06 3.87 1.39
CA VAL A 63 8.36 3.81 2.07
C VAL A 63 8.41 2.65 3.07
N LYS A 64 7.35 2.44 3.86
CA LYS A 64 7.29 1.33 4.82
C LYS A 64 7.14 -0.02 4.13
N ALA A 65 6.33 -0.11 3.08
CA ALA A 65 6.18 -1.33 2.28
C ALA A 65 7.51 -1.77 1.65
N ARG A 66 8.30 -0.83 1.14
CA ARG A 66 9.64 -1.08 0.59
C ARG A 66 10.62 -1.57 1.65
N ARG A 67 10.63 -0.93 2.83
CA ARG A 67 11.46 -1.36 3.98
C ARG A 67 11.13 -2.77 4.47
N LEU A 68 9.86 -3.17 4.35
CA LEU A 68 9.38 -4.50 4.72
C LEU A 68 9.47 -5.53 3.58
N GLY A 69 9.96 -5.14 2.39
CA GLY A 69 10.17 -6.05 1.25
C GLY A 69 8.92 -6.44 0.47
N PHE A 70 7.82 -5.68 0.57
CA PHE A 70 6.61 -5.93 -0.24
C PHE A 70 6.72 -5.46 -1.69
N ILE A 71 7.48 -4.38 -1.92
CA ILE A 71 7.68 -3.71 -3.21
C ILE A 71 9.15 -3.37 -3.43
#